data_AF-A0ABD4ZZ33-F1
#
_entry.id   AF-A0ABD4ZZ33-F1
#
_cell.length_a   1.000
_cell.length_b   1.000
_cell.length_c   1.000
_cell.angle_alpha   90.00
_cell.angle_beta   90.00
_cell.angle_gamma   90.00
#
_symmetry.space_group_name_H-M   'P 1'
#
loop_
_entity.id
_entity.type
_entity.pdbx_description
1 polymer ?
#
loop_
_entity_poly.entity_id
_entity_poly.type
_entity_poly.pdbx_seq_one_letter_code
_entity_poly.pdbx_strand_id
1 'polypeptide(L)'
;MSNEFRKWQYNTEQAIKEWPDKLVHEALKQNDGYIGKAKRWLKSKRPDNLDSFHGKPEEQFIVTIRAVYDEALAKLHKIADKQKVDGY
;
A
#
# COMPACT_ATOMS: atom_id res chain seq x y z
N MET A 1 -17.65 19.38 14.81
CA MET A 1 -16.73 18.24 14.94
C MET A 1 -15.99 18.36 16.27
N SER A 2 -15.87 17.28 17.02
CA SER A 2 -15.07 17.27 18.24
C SER A 2 -13.57 17.42 17.92
N ASN A 3 -12.80 17.95 18.86
CA ASN A 3 -11.34 18.02 18.75
C ASN A 3 -10.71 16.61 18.64
N GLU A 4 -11.33 15.62 19.28
CA GLU A 4 -10.93 14.21 19.17
C GLU A 4 -11.03 13.70 17.74
N PHE A 5 -12.14 13.98 17.04
CA PHE A 5 -12.31 13.56 15.67
C PHE A 5 -11.27 14.20 14.73
N ARG A 6 -10.97 15.50 14.91
CA ARG A 6 -9.92 16.18 14.14
C ARG A 6 -8.54 15.58 14.37
N LYS A 7 -8.21 15.26 15.63
CA LYS A 7 -6.95 14.60 15.99
C LYS A 7 -6.86 13.20 15.37
N TRP A 8 -7.95 12.45 15.41
CA TRP A 8 -8.02 11.14 14.77
C TRP A 8 -7.79 11.25 13.25
N GLN A 9 -8.45 12.18 12.56
CA GLN A 9 -8.27 12.40 11.12
C GLN A 9 -6.79 12.67 10.77
N TYR A 10 -6.15 13.58 11.50
CA TYR A 10 -4.73 13.89 11.31
C TYR A 10 -3.85 12.66 11.50
N ASN A 11 -4.05 11.92 12.60
CA ASN A 11 -3.26 10.71 12.88
C ASN A 11 -3.47 9.63 11.82
N THR A 12 -4.70 9.44 11.35
CA THR A 12 -5.03 8.49 10.28
C THR A 12 -4.36 8.90 8.97
N GLU A 13 -4.36 10.18 8.62
CA GLU A 13 -3.67 10.69 7.42
C GLU A 13 -2.17 10.42 7.48
N GLN A 14 -1.52 10.64 8.63
CA GLN A 14 -0.10 10.32 8.80
C GLN A 14 0.15 8.81 8.71
N ALA A 15 -0.71 7.98 9.31
CA ALA A 15 -0.60 6.53 9.23
C ALA A 15 -0.71 6.03 7.77
N ILE A 16 -1.64 6.58 6.99
CA ILE A 16 -1.82 6.23 5.57
C ILE A 16 -0.54 6.46 4.78
N LYS A 17 0.20 7.55 5.04
CA LYS A 17 1.48 7.85 4.36
C LYS A 17 2.56 6.79 4.62
N GLU A 18 2.50 6.12 5.76
CA GLU A 18 3.48 5.08 6.15
C GLU A 18 3.09 3.67 5.67
N TRP A 19 1.81 3.44 5.35
CA TRP A 19 1.32 2.11 4.99
C TRP A 19 1.98 1.49 3.75
N PRO A 20 2.29 2.24 2.67
CA PRO A 20 3.00 1.68 1.54
C PRO A 20 4.34 1.06 1.94
N ASP A 21 5.13 1.75 2.77
CA ASP A 21 6.43 1.23 3.23
C ASP A 21 6.25 0.01 4.15
N LYS A 22 5.29 0.06 5.07
CA LYS A 22 4.95 -1.09 5.93
C LYS A 22 4.57 -2.32 5.10
N LEU A 23 3.76 -2.16 4.06
CA LEU A 23 3.38 -3.23 3.13
C LEU A 23 4.57 -3.78 2.36
N VAL A 24 5.50 -2.93 1.90
CA VAL A 24 6.75 -3.38 1.26
C VAL A 24 7.57 -4.23 2.22
N HIS A 25 7.78 -3.75 3.45
CA HIS A 25 8.53 -4.49 4.47
C HIS A 25 7.88 -5.82 4.81
N GLU A 26 6.57 -5.85 5.00
CA GLU A 26 5.84 -7.08 5.27
C GLU A 26 5.92 -8.06 4.09
N ALA A 27 5.71 -7.59 2.86
CA ALA A 27 5.77 -8.42 1.68
C ALA A 27 7.16 -9.04 1.47
N LEU A 28 8.23 -8.29 1.73
CA LEU A 28 9.59 -8.80 1.69
C LEU A 28 9.83 -9.81 2.82
N LYS A 29 9.38 -9.52 4.04
CA LYS A 29 9.50 -10.42 5.19
C LYS A 29 8.81 -11.76 4.96
N GLN A 30 7.60 -11.76 4.41
CA GLN A 30 6.82 -12.97 4.12
C GLN A 30 7.40 -13.82 2.99
N ASN A 31 8.34 -13.28 2.22
CA ASN A 31 8.87 -13.91 1.03
C ASN A 31 10.42 -13.92 1.02
N ASP A 32 11.06 -13.90 2.19
CA ASP A 32 12.51 -13.98 2.38
C ASP A 32 13.32 -12.98 1.53
N GLY A 33 12.79 -11.77 1.35
CA GLY A 33 13.40 -10.73 0.54
C GLY A 33 13.30 -10.93 -0.98
N TYR A 34 12.69 -12.03 -1.46
CA TYR A 34 12.51 -12.26 -2.90
C TYR A 34 11.46 -11.31 -3.49
N ILE A 35 11.92 -10.25 -4.15
CA ILE A 35 11.07 -9.18 -4.70
C ILE A 35 9.97 -9.73 -5.63
N GLY A 36 10.30 -10.69 -6.51
CA GLY A 36 9.32 -11.29 -7.42
C GLY A 36 8.19 -12.05 -6.70
N LYS A 37 8.46 -12.65 -5.54
CA LYS A 37 7.45 -13.31 -4.70
C LYS A 37 6.68 -12.26 -3.87
N ALA A 38 7.38 -11.28 -3.29
CA ALA A 38 6.77 -10.16 -2.56
C ALA A 38 5.73 -9.39 -3.40
N LYS A 39 6.05 -9.11 -4.68
CA LYS A 39 5.10 -8.46 -5.60
C LYS A 39 3.86 -9.32 -5.88
N ARG A 40 4.03 -10.64 -6.04
CA ARG A 40 2.89 -11.57 -6.21
C ARG A 40 2.03 -11.63 -4.96
N TRP A 41 2.66 -11.64 -3.78
CA TRP A 41 1.97 -11.62 -2.50
C TRP A 41 1.15 -10.33 -2.30
N LEU A 42 1.70 -9.15 -2.58
CA LEU A 42 0.92 -7.90 -2.50
C LEU A 42 -0.26 -7.89 -3.46
N LYS A 43 -0.07 -8.39 -4.69
CA LYS A 43 -1.16 -8.47 -5.67
C LYS A 43 -2.30 -9.38 -5.20
N SER A 44 -2.01 -10.47 -4.49
CA SER A 44 -3.05 -11.39 -3.99
C SER A 44 -3.75 -10.89 -2.72
N LYS A 45 -3.20 -9.86 -2.06
CA LYS A 45 -3.79 -9.22 -0.87
C LYS A 45 -4.49 -7.90 -1.16
N ARG A 46 -4.26 -7.31 -2.33
CA ARG A 46 -4.91 -6.07 -2.75
C ARG A 46 -6.44 -6.27 -2.80
N PRO A 47 -7.25 -5.37 -2.20
CA PRO A 47 -8.70 -5.46 -2.29
C PRO A 47 -9.21 -5.41 -3.73
N ASP A 48 -10.29 -6.12 -4.02
CA ASP A 48 -10.96 -6.12 -5.31
C ASP A 48 -11.63 -4.76 -5.63
N ASN A 49 -12.06 -4.61 -6.89
CA ASN A 49 -12.80 -3.42 -7.28
C ASN A 49 -14.20 -3.52 -6.69
N LEU A 50 -14.80 -2.36 -6.44
CA LEU A 50 -16.22 -2.31 -6.14
C LEU A 50 -17.01 -2.52 -7.43
N ASP A 51 -18.01 -3.39 -7.38
CA ASP A 51 -18.91 -3.66 -8.51
C ASP A 51 -19.70 -2.41 -8.93
N SER A 52 -19.97 -1.52 -7.98
CA SER A 52 -20.63 -0.23 -8.17
C SER A 52 -19.95 0.85 -7.33
N PHE A 53 -19.77 2.05 -7.89
CA PHE A 53 -19.20 3.20 -7.18
C PHE A 53 -20.20 4.35 -7.13
N HIS A 54 -20.69 4.65 -5.93
CA HIS A 54 -21.65 5.72 -5.67
C HIS A 54 -21.04 6.92 -4.94
N GLY A 55 -19.71 6.93 -4.75
CA GLY A 55 -18.98 8.00 -4.09
C GLY A 55 -19.15 8.05 -2.58
N LYS A 56 -19.63 6.95 -1.96
CA LYS A 56 -19.81 6.88 -0.49
C LYS A 56 -18.45 6.83 0.23
N PRO A 57 -18.36 7.31 1.48
CA PRO A 57 -17.10 7.31 2.23
C PRO A 57 -16.42 5.94 2.33
N GLU A 58 -17.17 4.86 2.50
CA GLU A 58 -16.65 3.49 2.59
C GLU A 58 -16.04 3.03 1.25
N GLU A 59 -16.65 3.45 0.14
CA GLU A 59 -16.16 3.16 -1.20
C GLU A 59 -14.87 3.94 -1.48
N GLN A 60 -14.83 5.21 -1.08
CA GLN A 60 -13.61 6.02 -1.16
C GLN A 60 -12.48 5.43 -0.31
N PHE A 61 -12.81 4.90 0.88
CA PHE A 61 -11.82 4.23 1.72
C PHE A 61 -11.20 3.02 1.02
N ILE A 62 -12.00 2.18 0.36
CA ILE A 62 -11.48 1.04 -0.42
C ILE A 62 -10.57 1.51 -1.56
N VAL A 63 -10.94 2.58 -2.26
CA VAL A 63 -10.09 3.19 -3.29
C VAL A 63 -8.76 3.67 -2.69
N THR A 64 -8.77 4.32 -1.52
CA THR A 64 -7.56 4.72 -0.79
C THR A 64 -6.68 3.53 -0.44
N ILE A 65 -7.25 2.44 0.11
CA ILE A 65 -6.48 1.23 0.42
C ILE A 65 -5.86 0.65 -0.85
N ARG A 66 -6.59 0.58 -1.96
CA ARG A 66 -6.04 0.10 -3.24
C ARG A 66 -4.87 0.96 -3.72
N ALA A 67 -4.97 2.29 -3.61
CA ALA A 67 -3.89 3.20 -3.96
C ALA A 67 -2.63 2.96 -3.11
N VAL A 68 -2.79 2.68 -1.82
CA VAL A 68 -1.69 2.30 -0.91
C VAL A 68 -0.98 1.02 -1.39
N TYR A 69 -1.73 0.01 -1.85
CA TYR A 69 -1.15 -1.21 -2.45
C TYR A 69 -0.41 -0.93 -3.76
N ASP A 70 -0.96 -0.06 -4.62
CA ASP A 70 -0.32 0.33 -5.88
C ASP A 70 1.00 1.06 -5.63
N GLU A 71 1.05 1.95 -4.63
CA GLU A 71 2.27 2.64 -4.23
C GLU A 71 3.33 1.65 -3.69
N ALA A 72 2.91 0.69 -2.85
CA ALA A 72 3.81 -0.35 -2.35
C ALA A 72 4.41 -1.19 -3.50
N LEU A 73 3.60 -1.56 -4.50
CA LEU A 73 4.06 -2.26 -5.70
C LEU A 73 5.04 -1.41 -6.52
N ALA A 74 4.79 -0.10 -6.66
CA ALA A 74 5.69 0.82 -7.34
C ALA A 74 7.04 0.96 -6.60
N LYS A 75 7.03 1.00 -5.28
CA LYS A 75 8.26 1.00 -4.46
C LYS A 75 9.07 -0.29 -4.65
N LEU A 76 8.43 -1.46 -4.68
CA LEU A 76 9.13 -2.72 -4.99
C LEU A 76 9.73 -2.76 -6.40
N HIS A 77 9.08 -2.15 -7.39
CA HIS A 77 9.68 -1.98 -8.73
C HIS A 77 10.99 -1.20 -8.65
N LYS A 78 10.97 -0.03 -7.98
CA LYS A 78 12.16 0.81 -7.82
C LYS A 78 13.30 0.07 -7.10
N ILE A 79 13.00 -0.77 -6.11
CA ILE A 79 14.02 -1.59 -5.43
C ILE A 79 14.62 -2.62 -6.40
N ALA A 80 13.79 -3.31 -7.18
CA ALA A 80 14.26 -4.28 -8.16
C ALA A 80 15.14 -3.64 -9.24
N ASP A 81 14.75 -2.45 -9.70
CA ASP A 81 15.51 -1.72 -10.74
C ASP A 81 16.86 -1.27 -10.20
N LYS A 82 16.94 -0.78 -8.96
CA LYS A 82 18.23 -0.46 -8.31
C LYS A 82 19.14 -1.68 -8.20
N GLN A 83 18.62 -2.83 -7.74
CA GLN A 83 19.41 -4.06 -7.64
C GLN A 83 19.95 -4.57 -8.98
N LYS A 84 19.24 -4.31 -10.08
CA LYS A 84 19.74 -4.64 -11.42
C LYS A 84 20.86 -3.72 -11.88
N VAL A 85 20.83 -2.45 -11.49
CA VAL A 85 21.86 -1.47 -11.85
C VAL A 85 23.13 -1.69 -11.03
N ASP A 86 23.00 -1.98 -9.74
CA ASP A 86 24.15 -2.21 -8.82
C ASP A 86 24.84 -3.58 -9.04
N GLY A 87 24.26 -4.46 -9.86
CA GLY A 87 24.80 -5.78 -10.20
C GLY A 87 25.69 -5.83 -11.45
N TYR A 88 25.92 -4.69 -12.10
CA TYR A 88 26.88 -4.50 -13.20
C TYR A 88 28.17 -3.84 -12.69
#